data_AF-V4Y7X1-F1
#
_entry.id   AF-V4Y7X1-F1
#
_cell.length_a   1.000
_cell.length_b   1.000
_cell.length_c   1.000
_cell.angle_alpha   90.00
_cell.angle_beta   90.00
_cell.angle_gamma   90.00
#
_symmetry.space_group_name_H-M   'P 1'
#
loop_
_entity.id
_entity.type
_entity.pdbx_description
1 polymer ?
#
loop_
_entity_poly.entity_id
_entity_poly.type
_entity_poly.pdbx_seq_one_letter_code
_entity_poly.pdbx_strand_id
1 'polypeptide(L)'
;MAADALYGVDTGVDTRRISELSRLVEEASDMPVPSNKPVVGANAFSHESGIHAAGVLENTDTFEPGVMTPEMVGATREFVLGKHTGTHSVRKRLNEIGFDPTDTEVRKVTRRVKEFGAEKRRVTVTELEQFAREEGVEREPGVRAD
;
A
#
# COMPACT_ATOMS: atom_id res chain seq x y z
N MET A 1 -6.42 -16.45 -13.59
CA MET A 1 -6.93 -15.07 -13.47
C MET A 1 -7.70 -14.61 -14.69
N ALA A 2 -7.09 -14.26 -15.83
CA ALA A 2 -7.85 -13.71 -16.97
C ALA A 2 -8.99 -14.63 -17.47
N ALA A 3 -8.75 -15.93 -17.58
CA ALA A 3 -9.77 -16.90 -18.00
C ALA A 3 -11.01 -16.91 -17.08
N ASP A 4 -10.78 -16.83 -15.77
CA ASP A 4 -11.83 -16.79 -14.75
C ASP A 4 -12.50 -15.39 -14.70
N ALA A 5 -11.70 -14.35 -14.46
CA ALA A 5 -12.15 -12.96 -14.25
C ALA A 5 -12.85 -12.31 -15.46
N LEU A 6 -12.44 -12.64 -16.68
CA LEU A 6 -12.97 -12.00 -17.91
C LEU A 6 -13.95 -12.90 -18.66
N TYR A 7 -13.78 -14.21 -18.57
CA TYR A 7 -14.53 -15.18 -19.40
C TYR A 7 -15.35 -16.17 -18.57
N GLY A 8 -15.28 -16.12 -17.23
CA GLY A 8 -16.03 -17.02 -16.34
C GLY A 8 -15.60 -18.49 -16.46
N VAL A 9 -14.37 -18.75 -16.91
CA VAL A 9 -13.86 -20.11 -17.08
C VAL A 9 -13.40 -20.66 -15.74
N ASP A 10 -14.07 -21.69 -15.26
CA ASP A 10 -13.58 -22.49 -14.15
C ASP A 10 -12.36 -23.30 -14.60
N THR A 11 -11.22 -23.03 -13.96
CA THR A 11 -9.94 -23.69 -14.25
C THR A 11 -9.61 -24.79 -13.24
N GLY A 12 -10.39 -24.94 -12.17
CA GLY A 12 -10.09 -25.82 -11.04
C GLY A 12 -8.90 -25.36 -10.17
N VAL A 13 -8.33 -24.18 -10.43
CA VAL A 13 -7.18 -23.63 -9.69
C VAL A 13 -7.66 -22.82 -8.49
N ASP A 14 -7.13 -23.10 -7.29
CA ASP A 14 -7.32 -22.21 -6.13
C ASP A 14 -6.46 -20.94 -6.29
N THR A 15 -7.07 -19.91 -6.85
CA THR A 15 -6.43 -18.63 -7.17
C THR A 15 -5.92 -17.90 -5.94
N ARG A 16 -6.50 -18.13 -4.75
CA ARG A 16 -6.09 -17.48 -3.50
C ARG A 16 -4.69 -17.87 -3.04
N ARG A 17 -4.07 -18.89 -3.64
CA ARG A 17 -2.69 -19.30 -3.35
C ARG A 17 -1.67 -18.75 -4.33
N ILE A 18 -2.07 -17.97 -5.33
CA ILE A 18 -1.18 -17.48 -6.39
C ILE A 18 -0.07 -16.60 -5.82
N SER A 19 -0.39 -15.66 -4.93
CA SER A 19 0.62 -14.75 -4.35
C SER A 19 1.64 -15.52 -3.50
N GLU A 20 1.18 -16.46 -2.67
CA GLU A 20 2.04 -17.34 -1.87
C GLU A 20 2.94 -18.20 -2.77
N LEU A 21 2.37 -18.86 -3.78
CA LEU A 21 3.11 -19.70 -4.72
C LEU A 21 4.16 -18.90 -5.50
N SER A 22 3.85 -17.67 -5.90
CA SER A 22 4.80 -16.81 -6.59
C SER A 22 6.02 -16.48 -5.73
N ARG A 23 5.83 -16.24 -4.43
CA ARG A 23 6.93 -15.99 -3.48
C ARG A 23 7.79 -17.25 -3.31
N LEU A 24 7.18 -18.42 -3.19
CA LEU A 24 7.90 -19.70 -3.12
C LEU A 24 8.76 -19.95 -4.36
N VAL A 25 8.25 -19.62 -5.55
CA VAL A 25 9.01 -19.77 -6.81
C VAL A 25 10.13 -18.74 -6.91
N GLU A 26 9.88 -17.48 -6.52
CA GLU A 26 10.91 -16.44 -6.45
C GLU A 26 12.08 -16.87 -5.57
N GLU A 27 11.79 -17.35 -4.35
CA GLU A 27 12.79 -17.87 -3.41
C GLU A 27 13.53 -19.10 -3.95
N ALA A 28 12.82 -20.07 -4.52
CA ALA A 28 13.42 -21.30 -5.01
C ALA A 28 14.27 -21.12 -6.28
N SER A 29 14.01 -20.06 -7.04
CA SER A 29 14.66 -19.82 -8.34
C SER A 29 15.75 -18.75 -8.30
N ASP A 30 15.92 -18.04 -7.18
CA ASP A 30 16.79 -16.85 -7.07
C ASP A 30 16.49 -15.78 -8.14
N MET A 31 15.27 -15.77 -8.67
CA MET A 31 14.84 -14.80 -9.69
C MET A 31 13.78 -13.86 -9.11
N PRO A 32 14.13 -12.59 -8.84
CA PRO A 32 13.20 -11.64 -8.26
C PRO A 32 12.04 -11.31 -9.20
N VAL A 33 10.83 -11.22 -8.65
CA VAL A 33 9.63 -10.80 -9.35
C VAL A 33 9.63 -9.28 -9.51
N PRO A 34 9.50 -8.75 -10.74
CA PRO A 34 9.40 -7.31 -10.94
C PRO A 34 8.21 -6.71 -10.17
N SER A 35 8.39 -5.55 -9.54
CA SER A 35 7.34 -4.94 -8.72
C SER A 35 6.06 -4.63 -9.50
N ASN A 36 6.16 -4.41 -10.81
CA ASN A 36 5.03 -4.15 -11.72
C ASN A 36 4.47 -5.43 -12.39
N LYS A 37 4.93 -6.61 -12.00
CA LYS A 37 4.42 -7.88 -12.54
C LYS A 37 2.92 -7.98 -12.27
N PRO A 38 2.07 -8.22 -13.29
CA PRO A 38 0.64 -8.37 -13.06
C PRO A 38 0.35 -9.50 -12.08
N VAL A 39 -0.67 -9.30 -11.24
CA VAL A 39 -1.17 -10.21 -10.19
C VAL A 39 -0.27 -10.34 -8.97
N VAL A 40 1.04 -10.52 -9.15
CA VAL A 40 1.95 -10.94 -8.07
C VAL A 40 3.05 -9.94 -7.73
N GLY A 41 3.24 -8.90 -8.53
CA GLY A 41 4.22 -7.86 -8.27
C GLY A 41 3.85 -7.05 -7.03
N ALA A 42 4.85 -6.56 -6.30
CA ALA A 42 4.67 -5.77 -5.07
C ALA A 42 3.81 -4.50 -5.25
N ASN A 43 3.64 -4.01 -6.49
CA ASN A 43 2.82 -2.84 -6.81
C ASN A 43 1.47 -3.20 -7.45
N ALA A 44 1.13 -4.49 -7.59
CA ALA A 44 -0.07 -4.92 -8.32
C ALA A 44 -1.38 -4.42 -7.69
N PHE A 45 -1.40 -4.23 -6.37
CA PHE A 45 -2.56 -3.75 -5.60
C PHE A 45 -2.18 -2.58 -4.67
N SER A 46 -1.21 -1.78 -5.12
CA SER A 46 -0.64 -0.71 -4.32
C SER A 46 -1.07 0.66 -4.83
N HIS A 47 -1.55 1.51 -3.92
CA HIS A 47 -2.12 2.82 -4.26
C HIS A 47 -1.32 3.95 -3.60
N GLU A 48 -0.67 4.80 -4.41
CA GLU A 48 0.14 5.94 -3.92
C GLU A 48 -0.56 7.30 -4.05
N SER A 49 -1.27 7.52 -5.17
CA SER A 49 -1.88 8.82 -5.48
C SER A 49 -3.00 9.15 -4.50
N GLY A 50 -2.98 10.35 -3.91
CA GLY A 50 -4.00 10.78 -2.95
C GLY A 50 -5.44 10.72 -3.51
N ILE A 51 -5.63 10.98 -4.81
CA ILE A 51 -6.95 10.85 -5.46
C ILE A 51 -7.33 9.41 -5.76
N HIS A 52 -6.37 8.54 -6.06
CA HIS A 52 -6.65 7.11 -6.30
C HIS A 52 -6.90 6.40 -4.97
N ALA A 53 -6.09 6.69 -3.95
CA ALA A 53 -6.26 6.17 -2.61
C ALA A 53 -7.59 6.63 -2.00
N ALA A 54 -7.95 7.91 -2.14
CA ALA A 54 -9.27 8.40 -1.73
C ALA A 54 -10.40 7.71 -2.50
N GLY A 55 -10.27 7.58 -3.83
CA GLY A 55 -11.25 6.89 -4.66
C GLY A 55 -11.47 5.43 -4.26
N VAL A 56 -10.40 4.67 -3.98
CA VAL A 56 -10.49 3.28 -3.49
C VAL A 56 -11.09 3.20 -2.09
N LEU A 57 -10.79 4.16 -1.21
CA LEU A 57 -11.38 4.21 0.14
C LEU A 57 -12.88 4.54 0.10
N GLU A 58 -13.32 5.40 -0.81
CA GLU A 58 -14.75 5.78 -0.97
C GLU A 58 -15.53 4.71 -1.74
N ASN A 59 -14.98 4.23 -2.85
CA ASN A 59 -15.55 3.16 -3.66
C ASN A 59 -14.45 2.39 -4.40
N THR A 60 -14.14 1.19 -3.90
CA THR A 60 -13.14 0.27 -4.46
C THR A 60 -13.26 0.08 -5.97
N ASP A 61 -14.49 0.04 -6.52
CA ASP A 61 -14.75 -0.16 -7.95
C ASP A 61 -14.18 0.94 -8.86
N THR A 62 -13.86 2.12 -8.31
CA THR A 62 -13.31 3.26 -9.06
C THR A 62 -11.96 2.96 -9.70
N PHE A 63 -11.14 2.13 -9.03
CA PHE A 63 -9.81 1.75 -9.52
C PHE A 63 -9.55 0.24 -9.46
N GLU A 64 -10.39 -0.53 -8.78
CA GLU A 64 -10.42 -1.99 -8.76
C GLU A 64 -11.84 -2.44 -9.15
N PRO A 65 -12.21 -2.44 -10.45
CA PRO A 65 -13.60 -2.58 -10.94
C PRO A 65 -14.22 -3.97 -10.75
N GLY A 66 -13.90 -4.69 -9.67
CA GLY A 66 -14.42 -6.01 -9.34
C GLY A 66 -13.90 -7.17 -10.21
N VAL A 67 -13.27 -6.87 -11.34
CA VAL A 67 -12.68 -7.88 -12.25
C VAL A 67 -11.54 -8.64 -11.58
N MET A 68 -10.76 -7.98 -10.72
CA MET A 68 -9.70 -8.63 -9.95
C MET A 68 -9.44 -7.86 -8.66
N THR A 69 -9.72 -8.49 -7.53
CA THR A 69 -9.38 -7.96 -6.20
C THR A 69 -8.11 -8.63 -5.67
N PRO A 70 -7.37 -8.02 -4.73
CA PRO A 70 -6.23 -8.67 -4.09
C PRO A 70 -6.61 -9.99 -3.40
N GLU A 71 -7.79 -10.08 -2.78
CA GLU A 71 -8.23 -11.28 -2.06
C GLU A 71 -8.40 -12.48 -3.00
N MET A 72 -8.81 -12.24 -4.26
CA MET A 72 -8.94 -13.29 -5.28
C MET A 72 -7.61 -14.00 -5.57
N VAL A 73 -6.47 -13.40 -5.21
CA VAL A 73 -5.13 -13.93 -5.49
C VAL A 73 -4.29 -14.16 -4.24
N GLY A 74 -4.88 -14.01 -3.06
CA GLY A 74 -4.19 -14.13 -1.77
C GLY A 74 -3.26 -12.97 -1.47
N ALA A 75 -3.52 -11.79 -2.04
CA ALA A 75 -2.81 -10.56 -1.76
C ALA A 75 -3.60 -9.67 -0.79
N THR A 76 -2.94 -8.62 -0.31
CA THR A 76 -3.55 -7.54 0.47
C THR A 76 -3.28 -6.21 -0.23
N ARG A 77 -4.27 -5.32 -0.22
CA ARG A 77 -4.14 -3.92 -0.66
C ARG A 77 -3.09 -3.19 0.19
N GLU A 78 -2.20 -2.44 -0.45
CA GLU A 78 -1.21 -1.58 0.24
C GLU A 78 -1.41 -0.11 -0.16
N PHE A 79 -1.47 0.79 0.82
CA PHE A 79 -1.39 2.23 0.56
C PHE A 79 0.05 2.70 0.80
N VAL A 80 0.69 3.16 -0.28
CA VAL A 80 2.09 3.58 -0.29
C VAL A 80 2.17 5.10 -0.12
N LEU A 81 3.08 5.56 0.73
CA LEU A 81 3.36 6.99 0.88
C LEU A 81 4.51 7.42 -0.04
N GLY A 82 4.33 8.57 -0.71
CA GLY A 82 5.25 9.10 -1.70
C GLY A 82 4.89 10.51 -2.15
N LYS A 83 5.45 10.94 -3.29
CA LYS A 83 5.34 12.33 -3.76
C LYS A 83 3.91 12.77 -4.11
N HIS A 84 3.03 11.82 -4.41
CA HIS A 84 1.63 12.09 -4.75
C HIS A 84 0.65 11.90 -3.59
N THR A 85 1.16 11.61 -2.39
CA THR A 85 0.35 11.33 -1.21
C THR A 85 -0.35 12.58 -0.69
N GLY A 86 -1.61 12.42 -0.26
CA GLY A 86 -2.40 13.45 0.40
C GLY A 86 -2.29 13.40 1.93
N THR A 87 -2.71 14.48 2.60
CA THR A 87 -2.71 14.59 4.07
C THR A 87 -3.56 13.51 4.73
N HIS A 88 -4.67 13.09 4.12
CA HIS A 88 -5.54 12.05 4.66
C HIS A 88 -4.81 10.70 4.78
N SER A 89 -4.08 10.28 3.75
CA SER A 89 -3.29 9.05 3.76
C SER A 89 -2.16 9.10 4.78
N VAL A 90 -1.48 10.25 4.90
CA VAL A 90 -0.43 10.45 5.92
C VAL A 90 -1.00 10.37 7.33
N ARG A 91 -2.12 11.08 7.59
CA ARG A 91 -2.82 11.02 8.88
C ARG A 91 -3.19 9.59 9.26
N LYS A 92 -3.84 8.86 8.34
CA LYS A 92 -4.23 7.47 8.56
C LYS A 92 -3.03 6.60 8.95
N ARG A 93 -1.92 6.70 8.21
CA ARG A 93 -0.71 5.93 8.52
C ARG A 93 -0.04 6.34 9.83
N LEU A 94 -0.03 7.63 10.18
CA LEU A 94 0.48 8.09 11.48
C LEU A 94 -0.33 7.51 12.64
N ASN A 95 -1.66 7.51 12.52
CA ASN A 95 -2.54 6.92 13.51
C ASN A 95 -2.34 5.40 13.64
N GLU A 96 -2.21 4.68 12.51
CA GLU A 96 -1.95 3.23 12.51
C GLU A 96 -0.65 2.83 13.22
N ILE A 97 0.35 3.72 13.26
CA ILE A 97 1.64 3.49 13.94
C ILE A 97 1.74 4.20 15.31
N GLY A 98 0.61 4.69 15.83
CA GLY A 98 0.47 5.19 17.21
C GLY A 98 0.78 6.66 17.43
N PHE A 99 0.72 7.51 16.40
CA PHE A 99 0.80 8.98 16.54
C PHE A 99 -0.59 9.63 16.46
N ASP A 100 -0.79 10.74 17.18
CA ASP A 100 -1.99 11.59 17.09
C ASP A 100 -1.62 13.01 16.61
N PRO A 101 -1.50 13.22 15.28
CA PRO A 101 -1.07 14.50 14.74
C PRO A 101 -2.22 15.51 14.63
N THR A 102 -1.95 16.76 14.96
CA THR A 102 -2.81 17.90 14.57
C THR A 102 -2.81 18.12 13.05
N ASP A 103 -3.77 18.89 12.54
CA ASP A 103 -3.81 19.24 11.11
C ASP A 103 -2.55 19.94 10.60
N THR A 104 -1.94 20.78 11.44
CA THR A 104 -0.70 21.47 11.10
C THR A 104 0.46 20.48 11.01
N GLU A 105 0.56 19.54 11.95
CA GLU A 105 1.60 18.50 11.96
C GLU A 105 1.48 17.55 10.78
N VAL A 106 0.26 17.07 10.46
CA VAL A 106 0.04 16.23 9.27
C VAL A 106 0.52 16.93 8.01
N ARG A 107 0.28 18.24 7.86
CA ARG A 107 0.77 19.00 6.70
C ARG A 107 2.29 19.06 6.64
N LYS A 108 2.97 19.24 7.79
CA LYS A 108 4.44 19.25 7.85
C LYS A 108 5.03 17.88 7.51
N VAL A 109 4.50 16.80 8.09
CA VAL A 109 4.93 15.43 7.79
C VAL A 109 4.64 15.08 6.33
N THR A 110 3.48 15.48 5.79
CA THR A 110 3.15 15.27 4.37
C THR A 110 4.16 15.95 3.45
N ARG A 111 4.64 17.15 3.80
CA ARG A 111 5.70 17.81 3.03
C ARG A 111 7.00 16.99 3.04
N ARG A 112 7.45 16.49 4.20
CA ARG A 112 8.63 15.62 4.32
C ARG A 112 8.48 14.34 3.48
N VAL A 113 7.32 13.68 3.55
CA VAL A 113 6.97 12.50 2.75
C VAL A 113 7.11 12.79 1.26
N LYS A 114 6.60 13.94 0.80
CA LYS A 114 6.67 14.32 -0.62
C LYS A 114 8.09 14.63 -1.07
N GLU A 115 8.84 15.37 -0.28
CA GLU A 115 10.25 15.68 -0.54
C GLU A 115 11.08 14.39 -0.61
N PHE A 116 10.87 13.47 0.34
CA PHE A 116 11.56 12.19 0.38
C PHE A 116 11.24 11.31 -0.83
N GLY A 117 9.95 11.22 -1.19
CA GLY A 117 9.48 10.47 -2.35
C GLY A 117 9.88 11.10 -3.70
N ALA A 118 10.08 12.42 -3.77
CA ALA A 118 10.56 13.09 -4.98
C ALA A 118 11.98 12.64 -5.37
N GLU A 119 12.78 12.22 -4.38
CA GLU A 119 14.11 11.62 -4.57
C GLU A 119 14.04 10.12 -4.96
N LYS A 120 12.86 9.61 -5.35
CA LYS A 120 12.61 8.20 -5.71
C LYS A 120 12.92 7.20 -4.57
N ARG A 121 12.88 7.67 -3.33
CA ARG A 121 13.01 6.81 -2.14
C ARG A 121 11.62 6.35 -1.70
N ARG A 122 11.51 5.08 -1.28
CA ARG A 122 10.28 4.53 -0.70
C ARG A 122 10.14 5.07 0.71
N VAL A 123 8.96 5.58 1.09
CA VAL A 123 8.68 5.94 2.48
C VAL A 123 8.20 4.70 3.23
N THR A 124 9.09 4.18 4.07
CA THR A 124 8.89 3.10 5.03
C THR A 124 8.25 3.62 6.32
N VAL A 125 7.80 2.69 7.16
CA VAL A 125 7.30 3.02 8.51
C VAL A 125 8.39 3.76 9.31
N THR A 126 9.64 3.31 9.23
CA THR A 126 10.78 3.93 9.94
C THR A 126 10.99 5.39 9.53
N GLU A 127 10.91 5.70 8.24
CA GLU A 127 11.04 7.08 7.76
C GLU A 127 9.83 7.92 8.19
N LEU A 128 8.62 7.36 8.15
CA LEU A 128 7.43 8.06 8.63
C LEU A 128 7.51 8.37 10.14
N GLU A 129 7.97 7.42 10.95
CA GLU A 129 8.21 7.63 12.38
C GLU A 129 9.26 8.72 12.62
N GLN A 130 10.33 8.72 11.82
CA GLN A 130 11.37 9.74 11.90
C GLN A 130 10.78 11.12 11.59
N PHE A 131 10.03 11.27 10.49
CA PHE A 131 9.40 12.53 10.13
C PHE A 131 8.43 13.01 11.20
N ALA A 132 7.64 12.10 11.80
CA ALA A 132 6.74 12.43 12.89
C ALA A 132 7.47 12.95 14.13
N ARG A 133 8.55 12.28 14.56
CA ARG A 133 9.36 12.70 15.71
C ARG A 133 10.04 14.06 15.47
N GLU A 134 10.59 14.28 14.29
CA GLU A 134 11.24 15.54 13.94
C GLU A 134 10.27 16.72 13.86
N GLU A 135 9.01 16.48 13.52
CA GLU A 135 7.96 17.51 13.52
C GLU A 135 7.27 17.66 14.88
N GLY A 136 7.67 16.89 15.89
CA GLY A 136 7.18 16.98 17.27
C GLY A 136 5.82 16.32 17.50
N VAL A 137 5.42 15.38 16.65
CA VAL A 137 4.10 14.72 16.74
C VAL A 137 4.02 13.83 17.97
N GLU A 138 2.98 14.01 18.77
CA GLU A 138 2.74 13.22 19.98
C GLU A 138 2.31 11.78 19.63
N ARG A 139 2.71 10.83 20.49
CA ARG A 139 2.23 9.45 20.42
C ARG A 139 1.03 9.25 21.31
N GLU A 140 0.06 8.48 20.85
CA GLU A 140 -1.02 8.03 21.71
C GLU A 140 -0.47 7.10 22.80
N PRO A 141 -0.79 7.33 24.08
CA PRO A 141 -0.42 6.42 25.14
C PRO A 141 -1.11 5.06 24.96
N GLY A 142 -0.35 4.01 24.65
CA GLY A 142 -0.83 2.63 24.71
C GLY A 142 -0.87 1.85 23.38
N VAL A 143 -0.61 2.49 22.24
CA VAL A 143 -0.44 1.78 20.95
C VAL A 143 1.01 1.32 20.84
N ARG A 144 1.28 0.04 21.15
CA ARG A 144 2.56 -0.59 20.83
C ARG A 144 2.54 -0.97 19.34
N ALA A 145 3.63 -0.67 18.64
CA ALA A 145 3.87 -1.25 17.33
C ALA A 145 4.24 -2.73 17.56
N ASP A 146 3.37 -3.64 17.14
CA ASP A 146 3.61 -5.08 17.14
C ASP A 146 4.53 -5.48 15.97
#